data_AF-A0A3M6VNT8-F1
#
_entry.id   AF-A0A3M6VNT8-F1
#
_cell.length_a   1.000
_cell.length_b   1.000
_cell.length_c   1.000
_cell.angle_alpha   90.00
_cell.angle_beta   90.00
_cell.angle_gamma   90.00
#
_symmetry.space_group_name_H-M   'P 1'
#
loop_
_entity.id
_entity.type
_entity.pdbx_description
1 polymer ?
#
loop_
_entity_poly.entity_id
_entity_poly.type
_entity_poly.pdbx_seq_one_letter_code
_entity_poly.pdbx_strand_id
1 'polypeptide(L)'
;MLSTLFSSFPSPIVPTLSSRLPHFNSFVVLTKKASNRRRLSRRSSITSSCSTISNSSDEESDTCDLETDECCVFYESYAAVTKRSNRTVASIRWSDLQLASNTDQVAILLATLRLNRQHTCNDETLELVALELCFEFLTLHEILQTVQVCRAFHDVVTSSKTLLTGLYSRQWRTKMLPETYVMLSFDAQLILCAAREPDAIYDLSTRSTVTHLIDGKYHVVNKSMLRDFEKGTVDSIRGVKQLPVLSCARALDKMISYYEVSLEGSGSVGLVSVSDAATRNAYGFGSGEHVGWKGVSYGYHGNNGDFAFNDGNKPYGGESSAFGPSWGRTTTRSDNQDNDGSSMLTVGCGLDADTFQIFFTLNGEMIGSASKTVLPGDYAAAVSLHAFGDEAVINVGSAPFLFDIEAFCASP
;
A
#
# COMPACT_ATOMS: atom_id res chain seq x y z
N MET A 1 1.94 1.22 27.64
CA MET A 1 1.70 2.64 27.33
C MET A 1 0.79 2.79 26.10
N LEU A 2 -0.39 2.14 26.08
CA LEU A 2 -1.30 2.11 24.92
C LEU A 2 -2.73 2.59 25.25
N SER A 3 -2.95 3.21 26.42
CA SER A 3 -4.30 3.51 26.92
C SER A 3 -4.77 4.96 26.70
N THR A 4 -4.11 5.77 25.88
CA THR A 4 -4.41 7.23 25.79
C THR A 4 -4.84 7.74 24.42
N LEU A 5 -5.19 6.90 23.45
CA LEU A 5 -5.52 7.33 22.07
C LEU A 5 -7.00 7.33 21.68
N PHE A 6 -7.94 7.12 22.61
CA PHE A 6 -9.36 7.08 22.27
C PHE A 6 -10.19 8.08 23.07
N SER A 7 -10.30 9.31 22.57
CA SER A 7 -11.49 10.13 22.81
C SER A 7 -11.81 11.03 21.62
N SER A 8 -13.01 10.81 21.08
CA SER A 8 -13.84 11.66 20.22
C SER A 8 -13.35 12.01 18.81
N PHE A 9 -13.89 11.28 17.81
CA PHE A 9 -14.04 11.77 16.44
C PHE A 9 -15.44 11.43 15.89
N PRO A 10 -16.00 12.28 14.99
CA PRO A 10 -17.35 12.14 14.48
C PRO A 10 -17.46 11.05 13.41
N SER A 11 -18.69 10.58 13.18
CA SER A 11 -19.05 9.51 12.24
C SER A 11 -18.56 9.77 10.80
N PRO A 12 -18.06 8.74 10.08
CA PRO A 12 -17.52 8.91 8.74
C PRO A 12 -18.62 9.06 7.67
N ILE A 13 -18.37 9.97 6.72
CA ILE A 13 -19.11 10.10 5.46
C ILE A 13 -18.56 9.04 4.50
N VAL A 14 -19.46 8.24 3.90
CA VAL A 14 -19.13 7.18 2.95
C VAL A 14 -18.78 7.78 1.58
N PRO A 15 -17.57 7.58 1.02
CA PRO A 15 -17.25 7.98 -0.35
C PRO A 15 -17.69 6.92 -1.36
N THR A 16 -18.18 7.36 -2.52
CA THR A 16 -18.60 6.52 -3.65
C THR A 16 -17.43 6.07 -4.53
N LEU A 17 -17.45 4.76 -4.82
CA LEU A 17 -16.67 3.91 -5.73
C LEU A 17 -15.64 4.53 -6.71
N SER A 18 -14.38 4.10 -6.53
CA SER A 18 -13.35 4.02 -7.56
C SER A 18 -13.37 2.67 -8.30
N SER A 19 -13.01 2.69 -9.58
CA SER A 19 -12.97 1.54 -10.51
C SER A 19 -11.84 0.56 -10.17
N ARG A 20 -12.19 -0.57 -9.55
CA ARG A 20 -11.30 -1.74 -9.36
C ARG A 20 -11.24 -2.61 -10.63
N LEU A 21 -10.06 -3.20 -10.89
CA LEU A 21 -9.87 -4.34 -11.80
C LEU A 21 -10.85 -5.48 -11.47
N PRO A 22 -11.41 -6.18 -12.47
CA PRO A 22 -12.33 -7.28 -12.23
C PRO A 22 -11.57 -8.57 -11.88
N HIS A 23 -12.16 -9.37 -10.98
CA HIS A 23 -11.94 -10.81 -10.80
C HIS A 23 -10.98 -11.37 -9.73
N PHE A 24 -10.98 -10.84 -8.51
CA PHE A 24 -10.62 -11.64 -7.32
C PHE A 24 -11.60 -11.54 -6.14
N ASN A 25 -12.56 -10.62 -6.17
CA ASN A 25 -13.53 -10.41 -5.08
C ASN A 25 -14.79 -11.29 -5.21
N SER A 26 -14.77 -12.40 -5.95
CA SER A 26 -16.01 -13.02 -6.45
C SER A 26 -16.54 -14.20 -5.65
N PHE A 27 -15.75 -14.85 -4.78
CA PHE A 27 -16.16 -16.10 -4.15
C PHE A 27 -15.70 -16.21 -2.69
N VAL A 28 -16.50 -16.92 -1.88
CA VAL A 28 -16.21 -17.35 -0.51
C VAL A 28 -16.25 -18.88 -0.49
N VAL A 29 -15.26 -19.50 0.16
CA VAL A 29 -15.14 -20.95 0.28
C VAL A 29 -15.64 -21.38 1.66
N LEU A 30 -16.59 -22.30 1.72
CA LEU A 30 -17.04 -22.90 2.98
C LEU A 30 -16.85 -24.41 2.93
N THR A 31 -16.17 -24.95 3.93
CA THR A 31 -16.02 -26.40 4.12
C THR A 31 -17.16 -26.91 4.98
N LYS A 32 -17.87 -27.93 4.51
CA LYS A 32 -18.96 -28.56 5.27
C LYS A 32 -18.44 -29.80 5.99
N LYS A 33 -18.44 -29.77 7.32
CA LYS A 33 -18.12 -30.96 8.14
C LYS A 33 -19.17 -32.05 7.90
N ALA A 34 -18.73 -33.27 7.58
CA ALA A 34 -19.61 -34.41 7.44
C ALA A 34 -20.28 -34.74 8.79
N SER A 35 -21.59 -34.50 8.89
CA SER A 35 -22.37 -34.84 10.08
C SER A 35 -22.56 -36.36 10.14
N ASN A 36 -21.72 -37.05 10.92
CA ASN A 36 -21.90 -38.46 11.28
C ASN A 36 -23.10 -38.65 12.22
N ARG A 37 -24.33 -38.55 11.69
CA ARG A 37 -25.53 -39.04 12.39
C ARG A 37 -25.62 -40.54 12.20
N ARG A 38 -25.14 -41.31 13.18
CA ARG A 38 -25.44 -42.74 13.34
C ARG A 38 -26.97 -42.95 13.32
N ARG A 39 -27.50 -43.52 12.24
CA ARG A 39 -28.86 -44.06 12.20
C ARG A 39 -28.87 -45.40 12.94
N LEU A 40 -29.38 -45.41 14.18
CA LEU A 40 -29.76 -46.64 14.86
C LEU A 40 -30.99 -47.23 14.16
N SER A 41 -30.76 -48.34 13.45
CA SER A 41 -31.79 -49.15 12.80
C SER A 41 -32.58 -49.93 13.86
N ARG A 42 -33.89 -49.65 13.97
CA ARG A 42 -34.86 -50.47 14.70
C ARG A 42 -35.28 -51.62 13.79
N ARG A 43 -34.91 -52.86 14.11
CA ARG A 43 -35.48 -54.08 13.50
C ARG A 43 -36.37 -54.78 14.52
N SER A 44 -37.65 -54.90 14.20
CA SER A 44 -38.61 -55.77 14.86
C SER A 44 -38.50 -57.19 14.31
N SER A 45 -38.54 -58.13 15.23
CA SER A 45 -38.48 -59.59 15.09
C SER A 45 -39.74 -60.20 14.47
N ILE A 46 -39.56 -61.15 13.54
CA ILE A 46 -40.49 -62.27 13.29
C ILE A 46 -39.65 -63.56 13.20
N THR A 47 -40.19 -64.58 13.85
CA THR A 47 -39.71 -65.95 14.11
C THR A 47 -39.65 -66.89 12.89
N SER A 48 -38.67 -67.80 12.83
CA SER A 48 -38.87 -69.27 12.67
C SER A 48 -37.57 -70.05 12.34
N SER A 49 -37.12 -70.83 13.32
CA SER A 49 -36.59 -72.23 13.35
C SER A 49 -35.72 -72.88 12.25
N CYS A 50 -34.59 -73.45 12.72
CA CYS A 50 -33.84 -74.69 12.33
C CYS A 50 -33.17 -74.73 10.94
N SER A 51 -31.93 -75.22 10.70
CA SER A 51 -30.98 -76.06 11.46
C SER A 51 -29.60 -76.14 10.71
N THR A 52 -28.51 -76.15 11.50
CA THR A 52 -27.20 -76.86 11.36
C THR A 52 -26.38 -76.98 10.05
N ILE A 53 -25.09 -76.62 10.21
CA ILE A 53 -23.83 -77.11 9.60
C ILE A 53 -23.46 -76.58 8.19
N SER A 54 -22.41 -75.75 8.12
CA SER A 54 -21.10 -76.09 7.53
C SER A 54 -20.12 -74.90 7.51
N ASN A 55 -18.83 -75.24 7.65
CA ASN A 55 -17.67 -74.35 7.54
C ASN A 55 -17.47 -73.83 6.10
N SER A 56 -17.07 -72.57 5.96
CA SER A 56 -15.97 -72.20 5.06
C SER A 56 -15.49 -70.78 5.36
N SER A 57 -14.17 -70.69 5.57
CA SER A 57 -13.33 -69.51 5.42
C SER A 57 -13.63 -68.76 4.14
N ASP A 58 -13.63 -67.43 4.18
CA ASP A 58 -13.04 -66.62 3.12
C ASP A 58 -12.61 -65.25 3.70
N GLU A 59 -11.42 -64.86 3.30
CA GLU A 59 -10.74 -63.62 3.62
C GLU A 59 -11.47 -62.43 2.99
N GLU A 60 -11.81 -61.41 3.79
CA GLU A 60 -12.11 -60.08 3.25
C GLU A 60 -10.99 -59.13 3.68
N SER A 61 -10.26 -58.66 2.67
CA SER A 61 -9.28 -57.60 2.74
C SER A 61 -9.96 -56.26 3.04
N ASP A 62 -9.70 -55.70 4.21
CA ASP A 62 -10.04 -54.32 4.58
C ASP A 62 -9.17 -53.33 3.78
N THR A 63 -9.53 -53.08 2.52
CA THR A 63 -9.14 -51.83 1.82
C THR A 63 -10.09 -50.73 2.28
N CYS A 64 -9.67 -50.01 3.32
CA CYS A 64 -10.31 -48.74 3.69
C CYS A 64 -9.95 -47.65 2.66
N ASP A 65 -10.62 -47.68 1.50
CA ASP A 65 -10.76 -46.51 0.64
C ASP A 65 -11.69 -45.50 1.34
N LEU A 66 -11.12 -44.71 2.24
CA LEU A 66 -11.74 -43.48 2.72
C LEU A 66 -11.38 -42.35 1.77
N GLU A 67 -11.99 -42.36 0.58
CA GLU A 67 -12.25 -41.12 -0.15
C GLU A 67 -13.32 -40.36 0.64
N THR A 68 -12.88 -39.67 1.69
CA THR A 68 -13.70 -38.68 2.37
C THR A 68 -13.78 -37.48 1.44
N ASP A 69 -14.77 -37.51 0.55
CA ASP A 69 -15.05 -36.46 -0.40
C ASP A 69 -15.47 -35.19 0.38
N GLU A 70 -14.48 -34.37 0.75
CA GLU A 70 -14.67 -33.09 1.41
C GLU A 70 -15.42 -32.15 0.46
N CYS A 71 -16.74 -32.15 0.58
CA CYS A 71 -17.63 -31.31 -0.20
C CYS A 71 -17.40 -29.83 0.17
N CYS A 72 -16.47 -29.18 -0.54
CA CYS A 72 -16.27 -27.73 -0.51
C CYS A 72 -17.41 -27.08 -1.30
N VAL A 73 -18.21 -26.24 -0.64
CA VAL A 73 -19.32 -25.53 -1.29
C VAL A 73 -18.91 -24.07 -1.47
N PHE A 74 -18.91 -23.62 -2.73
CA PHE A 74 -18.50 -22.27 -3.10
C PHE A 74 -19.71 -21.36 -3.19
N TYR A 75 -19.65 -20.22 -2.51
CA TYR A 75 -20.65 -19.18 -2.60
C TYR A 75 -20.06 -17.98 -3.32
N GLU A 76 -20.86 -17.34 -4.19
CA GLU A 76 -20.54 -16.02 -4.71
C GLU A 76 -20.37 -15.02 -3.54
N SER A 77 -19.42 -14.10 -3.61
CA SER A 77 -19.20 -13.14 -2.53
C SER A 77 -20.36 -12.15 -2.41
N TYR A 78 -20.59 -11.60 -1.22
CA TYR A 78 -21.58 -10.55 -1.01
C TYR A 78 -21.41 -9.37 -1.97
N ALA A 79 -20.16 -8.96 -2.23
CA ALA A 79 -19.84 -7.87 -3.15
C ALA A 79 -20.26 -8.19 -4.60
N ALA A 80 -20.00 -9.41 -5.07
CA ALA A 80 -20.40 -9.87 -6.40
C ALA A 80 -21.93 -9.97 -6.52
N VAL A 81 -22.60 -10.48 -5.48
CA VAL A 81 -24.06 -10.54 -5.43
C VAL A 81 -24.69 -9.14 -5.40
N THR A 82 -24.19 -8.19 -4.60
CA THR A 82 -24.67 -6.79 -4.64
C THR A 82 -24.52 -6.17 -6.02
N LYS A 83 -23.37 -6.41 -6.68
CA LYS A 83 -23.07 -5.83 -7.99
C LYS A 83 -24.00 -6.39 -9.08
N ARG A 84 -24.26 -7.70 -9.06
CA ARG A 84 -25.16 -8.35 -10.04
C ARG A 84 -26.63 -8.01 -9.79
N SER A 85 -27.04 -7.98 -8.52
CA SER A 85 -28.46 -7.80 -8.17
C SER A 85 -28.88 -6.33 -8.06
N ASN A 86 -27.94 -5.39 -8.14
CA ASN A 86 -28.16 -3.95 -7.93
C ASN A 86 -28.91 -3.66 -6.61
N ARG A 87 -28.64 -4.49 -5.60
CA ARG A 87 -29.25 -4.44 -4.27
C ARG A 87 -28.30 -3.80 -3.28
N THR A 88 -28.85 -3.15 -2.26
CA THR A 88 -28.07 -2.69 -1.10
C THR A 88 -27.62 -3.89 -0.27
N VAL A 89 -26.43 -3.81 0.34
CA VAL A 89 -25.82 -4.88 1.17
C VAL A 89 -26.80 -5.37 2.24
N ALA A 90 -27.60 -4.47 2.83
CA ALA A 90 -28.60 -4.77 3.85
C ALA A 90 -29.78 -5.64 3.38
N SER A 91 -29.94 -5.88 2.08
CA SER A 91 -31.07 -6.64 1.51
C SER A 91 -30.69 -8.01 0.95
N ILE A 92 -29.40 -8.40 1.02
CA ILE A 92 -28.92 -9.71 0.57
C ILE A 92 -29.29 -10.77 1.61
N ARG A 93 -29.98 -11.82 1.16
CA ARG A 93 -30.27 -13.01 1.97
C ARG A 93 -29.28 -14.13 1.65
N TRP A 94 -29.12 -15.08 2.57
CA TRP A 94 -28.26 -16.26 2.35
C TRP A 94 -28.62 -17.03 1.07
N SER A 95 -29.90 -17.09 0.72
CA SER A 95 -30.40 -17.72 -0.52
C SER A 95 -29.95 -17.01 -1.80
N ASP A 96 -29.50 -15.76 -1.71
CA ASP A 96 -29.07 -14.97 -2.87
C ASP A 96 -27.61 -15.27 -3.26
N LEU A 97 -26.83 -15.91 -2.36
CA LEU A 97 -25.49 -16.40 -2.66
C LEU A 97 -25.60 -17.69 -3.48
N GLN A 98 -25.41 -17.59 -4.79
CA GLN A 98 -25.46 -18.76 -5.68
C GLN A 98 -24.24 -19.66 -5.48
N LEU A 99 -24.43 -20.97 -5.69
CA LEU A 99 -23.30 -21.89 -5.87
C LEU A 99 -22.52 -21.49 -7.14
N ALA A 100 -21.21 -21.32 -7.03
CA ALA A 100 -20.38 -21.02 -8.20
C ALA A 100 -20.43 -22.18 -9.20
N SER A 101 -20.91 -21.92 -10.42
CA SER A 101 -21.01 -22.92 -11.50
C SER A 101 -19.72 -23.10 -12.30
N ASN A 102 -18.68 -22.30 -12.01
CA ASN A 102 -17.45 -22.25 -12.81
C ASN A 102 -16.34 -23.08 -12.14
N THR A 103 -16.39 -24.39 -12.34
CA THR A 103 -15.56 -25.39 -11.65
C THR A 103 -14.07 -25.30 -11.98
N ASP A 104 -13.69 -24.86 -13.18
CA ASP A 104 -12.31 -25.01 -13.66
C ASP A 104 -11.36 -23.91 -13.16
N GLN A 105 -11.80 -22.65 -13.12
CA GLN A 105 -11.00 -21.56 -12.53
C GLN A 105 -10.85 -21.73 -11.01
N VAL A 106 -11.89 -22.26 -10.36
CA VAL A 106 -11.88 -22.59 -8.94
C VAL A 106 -10.95 -23.76 -8.66
N ALA A 107 -10.91 -24.77 -9.54
CA ALA A 107 -9.98 -25.89 -9.44
C ALA A 107 -8.51 -25.44 -9.52
N ILE A 108 -8.19 -24.47 -10.39
CA ILE A 108 -6.84 -23.88 -10.49
C ILE A 108 -6.48 -23.07 -9.24
N LEU A 109 -7.43 -22.27 -8.72
CA LEU A 109 -7.24 -21.53 -7.46
C LEU A 109 -7.00 -22.49 -6.29
N LEU A 110 -7.77 -23.57 -6.21
CA LEU A 110 -7.59 -24.63 -5.22
C LEU A 110 -6.25 -25.33 -5.36
N ALA A 111 -5.82 -25.68 -6.58
CA ALA A 111 -4.51 -26.29 -6.80
C ALA A 111 -3.38 -25.37 -6.31
N THR A 112 -3.51 -24.06 -6.57
CA THR A 112 -2.53 -23.04 -6.16
C THR A 112 -2.52 -22.82 -4.64
N LEU A 113 -3.70 -22.75 -4.00
CA LEU A 113 -3.81 -22.61 -2.54
C LEU A 113 -3.40 -23.90 -1.80
N ARG A 114 -3.69 -25.08 -2.36
CA ARG A 114 -3.30 -26.39 -1.81
C ARG A 114 -1.80 -26.63 -1.90
N LEU A 115 -1.16 -26.27 -3.03
CA LEU A 115 0.30 -26.35 -3.19
C LEU A 115 1.06 -25.49 -2.17
N ASN A 116 0.53 -24.32 -1.81
CA ASN A 116 1.15 -23.46 -0.81
C ASN A 116 0.88 -23.87 0.65
N ARG A 117 -0.02 -24.84 0.92
CA ARG A 117 -0.54 -25.12 2.28
C ARG A 117 -0.44 -26.59 2.71
N GLN A 118 0.23 -27.46 1.94
CA GLN A 118 0.34 -28.90 2.17
C GLN A 118 1.07 -29.36 3.46
N HIS A 119 1.35 -28.48 4.44
CA HIS A 119 2.18 -28.82 5.60
C HIS A 119 1.48 -28.86 6.97
N THR A 120 0.16 -28.69 7.09
CA THR A 120 -0.51 -28.78 8.41
C THR A 120 -1.88 -29.45 8.30
N CYS A 121 -1.95 -30.76 8.55
CA CYS A 121 -3.20 -31.51 8.60
C CYS A 121 -3.51 -31.89 10.06
N ASN A 122 -4.25 -31.03 10.75
CA ASN A 122 -5.03 -31.30 11.96
C ASN A 122 -6.36 -30.54 11.83
N ASP A 123 -7.50 -31.12 12.19
CA ASP A 123 -8.83 -30.49 11.99
C ASP A 123 -8.95 -29.07 12.59
N GLU A 124 -8.28 -28.78 13.71
CA GLU A 124 -8.23 -27.44 14.32
C GLU A 124 -7.55 -26.40 13.41
N THR A 125 -6.63 -26.81 12.53
CA THR A 125 -5.98 -25.88 11.61
C THR A 125 -6.91 -25.40 10.50
N LEU A 126 -7.94 -26.18 10.14
CA LEU A 126 -8.85 -25.80 9.06
C LEU A 126 -9.79 -24.66 9.46
N GLU A 127 -10.29 -24.68 10.71
CA GLU A 127 -11.18 -23.61 11.23
C GLU A 127 -10.43 -22.28 11.38
N LEU A 128 -9.18 -22.32 11.86
CA LEU A 128 -8.33 -21.12 11.97
C LEU A 128 -7.99 -20.54 10.60
N VAL A 129 -7.71 -21.40 9.61
CA VAL A 129 -7.46 -20.97 8.22
C VAL A 129 -8.72 -20.36 7.58
N ALA A 130 -9.90 -20.91 7.85
CA ALA A 130 -11.15 -20.33 7.38
C ALA A 130 -11.41 -18.94 7.98
N LEU A 131 -11.12 -18.77 9.28
CA LEU A 131 -11.21 -17.46 9.94
C LEU A 131 -10.23 -16.45 9.36
N GLU A 132 -8.99 -16.84 9.11
CA GLU A 132 -7.99 -15.97 8.49
C GLU A 132 -8.48 -15.46 7.12
N LEU A 133 -9.02 -16.35 6.27
CA LEU A 133 -9.60 -15.97 4.98
C LEU A 133 -10.79 -15.01 5.13
N CYS A 134 -11.62 -15.16 6.16
CA CYS A 134 -12.68 -14.20 6.44
C CYS A 134 -12.11 -12.84 6.87
N PHE A 135 -11.07 -12.83 7.71
CA PHE A 135 -10.45 -11.62 8.21
C PHE A 135 -9.69 -10.85 7.14
N GLU A 136 -9.24 -11.51 6.07
CA GLU A 136 -8.62 -10.81 4.94
C GLU A 136 -9.53 -9.72 4.35
N PHE A 137 -10.86 -9.79 4.48
CA PHE A 137 -11.75 -8.76 3.94
C PHE A 137 -12.00 -7.57 4.87
N LEU A 138 -11.45 -7.61 6.08
CA LEU A 138 -11.64 -6.59 7.09
C LEU A 138 -10.64 -5.43 6.91
N THR A 139 -11.07 -4.24 7.32
CA THR A 139 -10.21 -3.06 7.50
C THR A 139 -9.30 -3.24 8.72
N LEU A 140 -8.24 -2.43 8.84
CA LEU A 140 -7.37 -2.44 10.02
C LEU A 140 -8.17 -2.25 11.32
N HIS A 141 -9.14 -1.34 11.31
CA HIS A 141 -9.98 -1.07 12.47
C HIS A 141 -10.83 -2.28 12.86
N GLU A 142 -11.45 -2.95 11.89
CA GLU A 142 -12.25 -4.15 12.12
C GLU A 142 -11.37 -5.33 12.60
N ILE A 143 -10.16 -5.49 12.06
CA ILE A 143 -9.19 -6.48 12.54
C ILE A 143 -8.83 -6.22 14.01
N LEU A 144 -8.62 -4.95 14.40
CA LEU A 144 -8.36 -4.61 15.80
C LEU A 144 -9.56 -4.91 16.72
N GLN A 145 -10.79 -4.76 16.20
CA GLN A 145 -11.98 -5.15 16.93
C GLN A 145 -12.13 -6.68 17.05
N THR A 146 -11.78 -7.46 16.03
CA THR A 146 -11.89 -8.93 16.09
C THR A 146 -10.99 -9.53 17.17
N VAL A 147 -9.81 -8.95 17.39
CA VAL A 147 -8.89 -9.34 18.47
C VAL A 147 -9.54 -9.23 19.86
N GLN A 148 -10.55 -8.37 20.03
CA GLN A 148 -11.25 -8.16 21.30
C GLN A 148 -12.45 -9.09 21.49
N VAL A 149 -12.89 -9.82 20.45
CA VAL A 149 -14.12 -10.63 20.48
C VAL A 149 -13.94 -11.90 21.33
N CYS A 150 -12.91 -12.70 21.03
CA CYS A 150 -12.60 -13.92 21.75
C CYS A 150 -11.15 -14.34 21.54
N ARG A 151 -10.68 -15.28 22.38
CA ARG A 151 -9.31 -15.79 22.32
C ARG A 151 -8.94 -16.41 20.97
N ALA A 152 -9.85 -17.16 20.35
CA ALA A 152 -9.58 -17.77 19.05
C ALA A 152 -9.33 -16.70 17.96
N PHE A 153 -10.10 -15.61 17.95
CA PHE A 153 -9.92 -14.52 16.98
C PHE A 153 -8.62 -13.76 17.23
N HIS A 154 -8.33 -13.47 18.51
CA HIS A 154 -7.04 -12.94 18.92
C HIS A 154 -5.89 -13.81 18.41
N ASP A 155 -5.94 -15.12 18.63
CA ASP A 155 -4.88 -16.05 18.26
C ASP A 155 -4.70 -16.14 16.74
N VAL A 156 -5.77 -16.14 15.95
CA VAL A 156 -5.71 -16.08 14.46
C VAL A 156 -5.03 -14.79 14.01
N VAL A 157 -5.47 -13.63 14.51
CA VAL A 157 -4.95 -12.33 14.06
C VAL A 157 -3.50 -12.13 14.46
N THR A 158 -3.13 -12.50 15.69
CA THR A 158 -1.77 -12.31 16.21
C THR A 158 -0.76 -13.34 15.72
N SER A 159 -1.21 -14.55 15.37
CA SER A 159 -0.34 -15.61 14.84
C SER A 159 -0.22 -15.60 13.31
N SER A 160 -1.14 -14.93 12.61
CA SER A 160 -1.09 -14.81 11.15
C SER A 160 0.08 -13.93 10.73
N LYS A 161 0.88 -14.46 9.80
CA LYS A 161 1.98 -13.71 9.14
C LYS A 161 1.51 -12.92 7.91
N THR A 162 0.34 -13.28 7.39
CA THR A 162 -0.15 -12.87 6.08
C THR A 162 -1.31 -11.90 6.14
N LEU A 163 -2.05 -11.84 7.25
CA LEU A 163 -3.25 -11.02 7.35
C LEU A 163 -2.94 -9.52 7.24
N LEU A 164 -2.06 -9.00 8.09
CA LEU A 164 -1.70 -7.57 8.08
C LEU A 164 -0.82 -7.21 6.88
N THR A 165 0.13 -8.06 6.52
CA THR A 165 0.99 -7.84 5.33
C THR A 165 0.17 -7.89 4.02
N GLY A 166 -0.84 -8.75 3.95
CA GLY A 166 -1.81 -8.81 2.85
C GLY A 166 -2.72 -7.58 2.80
N LEU A 167 -3.18 -7.10 3.95
CA LEU A 167 -3.89 -5.80 4.06
C LEU A 167 -3.03 -4.66 3.50
N TYR A 168 -1.80 -4.53 3.98
CA TYR A 168 -0.87 -3.49 3.52
C TYR A 168 -0.62 -3.58 2.01
N SER A 169 -0.28 -4.77 1.51
CA SER A 169 0.07 -4.96 0.09
C SER A 169 -1.07 -4.52 -0.83
N ARG A 170 -2.31 -4.94 -0.55
CA ARG A 170 -3.47 -4.57 -1.39
C ARG A 170 -3.69 -3.07 -1.53
N GLN A 171 -3.27 -2.29 -0.53
CA GLN A 171 -3.44 -0.85 -0.54
C GLN A 171 -2.22 -0.12 -1.12
N TRP A 172 -1.01 -0.58 -0.81
CA TRP A 172 0.20 0.21 -0.99
C TRP A 172 1.20 -0.36 -1.99
N ARG A 173 1.04 -1.63 -2.41
CA ARG A 173 2.06 -2.32 -3.20
C ARG A 173 1.50 -3.38 -4.14
N THR A 174 1.86 -3.31 -5.41
CA THR A 174 1.41 -4.28 -6.42
C THR A 174 2.12 -5.64 -6.36
N LYS A 175 3.20 -5.73 -5.59
CA LYS A 175 4.04 -6.94 -5.41
C LYS A 175 3.93 -7.46 -3.97
N MET A 176 4.17 -8.76 -3.78
CA MET A 176 4.23 -9.37 -2.44
C MET A 176 5.35 -8.75 -1.61
N LEU A 177 5.03 -8.31 -0.39
CA LEU A 177 6.00 -7.72 0.57
C LEU A 177 7.26 -8.58 0.71
N PRO A 178 8.46 -7.95 0.84
CA PRO A 178 9.67 -8.66 1.20
C PRO A 178 9.46 -9.55 2.42
N GLU A 179 10.12 -10.71 2.45
CA GLU A 179 10.01 -11.68 3.54
C GLU A 179 10.30 -11.06 4.92
N THR A 180 11.21 -10.08 4.96
CA THR A 180 11.52 -9.29 6.16
C THR A 180 10.26 -8.75 6.85
N TYR A 181 9.27 -8.24 6.11
CA TYR A 181 8.02 -7.73 6.70
C TYR A 181 7.07 -8.85 7.13
N VAL A 182 7.03 -9.96 6.40
CA VAL A 182 6.19 -11.13 6.73
C VAL A 182 6.66 -11.79 8.02
N MET A 183 7.95 -11.69 8.31
CA MET A 183 8.58 -12.25 9.50
C MET A 183 8.56 -11.31 10.72
N LEU A 184 8.03 -10.09 10.56
CA LEU A 184 7.86 -9.15 11.68
C LEU A 184 6.86 -9.68 12.72
N SER A 185 7.04 -9.24 13.97
CA SER A 185 6.07 -9.46 15.03
C SER A 185 4.73 -8.79 14.70
N PHE A 186 3.65 -9.26 15.32
CA PHE A 186 2.32 -8.65 15.17
C PHE A 186 2.35 -7.14 15.44
N ASP A 187 3.03 -6.69 16.49
CA ASP A 187 3.13 -5.26 16.84
C ASP A 187 3.82 -4.44 15.74
N ALA A 188 4.90 -4.97 15.15
CA ALA A 188 5.62 -4.30 14.06
C ALA A 188 4.82 -4.29 12.75
N GLN A 189 4.08 -5.37 12.45
CA GLN A 189 3.13 -5.38 11.33
C GLN A 189 1.96 -4.41 11.57
N LEU A 190 1.55 -4.20 12.81
CA LEU A 190 0.54 -3.21 13.15
C LEU A 190 1.05 -1.79 12.88
N ILE A 191 2.31 -1.49 13.24
CA ILE A 191 2.96 -0.20 12.92
C ILE A 191 3.00 0.02 11.40
N LEU A 192 3.37 -1.00 10.62
CA LEU A 192 3.40 -0.96 9.16
C LEU A 192 2.06 -0.50 8.57
N CYS A 193 0.95 -1.06 9.06
CA CYS A 193 -0.41 -0.76 8.59
C CYS A 193 -0.98 0.54 9.15
N ALA A 194 -0.76 0.85 10.43
CA ALA A 194 -1.39 1.97 11.11
C ALA A 194 -0.76 3.33 10.75
N ALA A 195 0.54 3.37 10.43
CA ALA A 195 1.23 4.64 10.25
C ALA A 195 1.13 5.24 8.83
N ARG A 196 0.50 4.54 7.87
CA ARG A 196 0.29 5.06 6.50
C ARG A 196 -1.20 5.25 6.24
N GLU A 197 -1.68 6.44 6.63
CA GLU A 197 -3.05 6.83 6.41
C GLU A 197 -3.22 7.46 5.02
N PRO A 198 -4.17 6.99 4.19
CA PRO A 198 -4.44 7.57 2.88
C PRO A 198 -4.93 9.02 2.97
N ASP A 199 -5.57 9.39 4.08
CA ASP A 199 -6.16 10.70 4.31
C ASP A 199 -5.22 11.66 5.06
N ALA A 200 -3.96 11.28 5.30
CA ALA A 200 -2.99 12.13 5.97
C ALA A 200 -2.72 13.40 5.14
N ILE A 201 -3.08 14.56 5.69
CA ILE A 201 -2.88 15.85 5.05
C ILE A 201 -1.44 16.35 5.29
N TYR A 202 -0.71 16.54 4.21
CA TYR A 202 0.60 17.19 4.17
C TYR A 202 0.51 18.57 3.49
N ASP A 203 0.24 19.61 4.28
CA ASP A 203 0.03 20.96 3.76
C ASP A 203 1.24 21.47 2.96
N LEU A 204 0.98 22.16 1.85
CA LEU A 204 2.00 22.76 0.99
C LEU A 204 2.00 24.28 1.13
N SER A 205 3.19 24.86 1.31
CA SER A 205 3.45 26.27 1.14
C SER A 205 3.86 26.52 -0.31
N THR A 206 2.99 27.19 -1.07
CA THR A 206 3.25 27.59 -2.45
C THR A 206 2.29 28.71 -2.85
N ARG A 207 2.67 29.49 -3.86
CA ARG A 207 1.77 30.44 -4.54
C ARG A 207 1.02 29.80 -5.72
N SER A 208 1.43 28.61 -6.15
CA SER A 208 0.78 27.83 -7.19
C SER A 208 -0.68 27.51 -6.86
N THR A 209 -1.48 27.18 -7.87
CA THR A 209 -2.77 26.55 -7.61
C THR A 209 -2.53 25.10 -7.18
N VAL A 210 -3.10 24.70 -6.05
CA VAL A 210 -3.02 23.33 -5.53
C VAL A 210 -4.42 22.72 -5.57
N THR A 211 -4.54 21.55 -6.19
CA THR A 211 -5.75 20.73 -6.22
C THR A 211 -5.45 19.41 -5.50
N HIS A 212 -6.26 19.08 -4.51
CA HIS A 212 -6.17 17.78 -3.84
C HIS A 212 -6.88 16.73 -4.68
N LEU A 213 -6.16 15.68 -5.06
CA LEU A 213 -6.70 14.56 -5.83
C LEU A 213 -7.39 13.56 -4.90
N ILE A 214 -8.24 12.71 -5.48
CA ILE A 214 -9.03 11.70 -4.74
C ILE A 214 -8.13 10.64 -4.07
N ASP A 215 -6.94 10.41 -4.61
CA ASP A 215 -5.93 9.50 -4.05
C ASP A 215 -4.98 10.18 -3.06
N GLY A 216 -5.34 11.38 -2.57
CA GLY A 216 -4.59 12.14 -1.58
C GLY A 216 -3.34 12.86 -2.12
N LYS A 217 -3.03 12.72 -3.42
CA LYS A 217 -1.93 13.46 -4.05
C LYS A 217 -2.27 14.94 -4.25
N TYR A 218 -1.24 15.74 -4.48
CA TYR A 218 -1.35 17.17 -4.76
C TYR A 218 -1.04 17.43 -6.23
N HIS A 219 -2.01 17.91 -7.00
CA HIS A 219 -1.76 18.47 -8.33
C HIS A 219 -1.48 19.96 -8.20
N VAL A 220 -0.32 20.38 -8.70
CA VAL A 220 0.18 21.75 -8.58
C VAL A 220 0.49 22.30 -9.96
N VAL A 221 -0.03 23.49 -10.26
CA VAL A 221 0.19 24.16 -11.55
C VAL A 221 0.89 25.50 -11.32
N ASN A 222 2.01 25.71 -12.00
CA ASN A 222 2.76 26.95 -11.95
C ASN A 222 1.99 28.07 -12.68
N LYS A 223 1.45 29.01 -11.90
CA LYS A 223 0.76 30.21 -12.38
C LYS A 223 1.48 31.51 -11.98
N SER A 224 2.79 31.44 -11.78
CA SER A 224 3.63 32.54 -11.28
C SER A 224 3.48 33.85 -12.05
N MET A 225 3.49 33.79 -13.39
CA MET A 225 3.45 34.97 -14.26
C MET A 225 2.11 35.72 -14.26
N LEU A 226 1.03 35.13 -13.74
CA LEU A 226 -0.25 35.84 -13.61
C LEU A 226 -0.25 36.83 -12.45
N ARG A 227 0.79 36.85 -11.61
CA ARG A 227 0.79 37.59 -10.35
C ARG A 227 1.86 38.67 -10.29
N ASP A 228 3.05 38.43 -10.84
CA ASP A 228 4.16 39.38 -10.79
C ASP A 228 5.22 39.04 -11.87
N PHE A 229 5.43 39.94 -12.83
CA PHE A 229 6.47 39.77 -13.86
C PHE A 229 7.89 39.97 -13.30
N GLU A 230 8.05 40.63 -12.14
CA GLU A 230 9.36 40.90 -11.55
C GLU A 230 9.98 39.66 -10.89
N LYS A 231 9.16 38.68 -10.49
CA LYS A 231 9.60 37.52 -9.68
C LYS A 231 9.98 36.28 -10.49
N GLY A 232 10.03 36.40 -11.82
CA GLY A 232 10.41 35.32 -12.72
C GLY A 232 9.38 34.20 -12.83
N THR A 233 9.66 33.22 -13.69
CA THR A 233 8.74 32.12 -14.01
C THR A 233 8.76 31.00 -12.97
N VAL A 234 9.82 30.88 -12.18
CA VAL A 234 10.06 29.74 -11.29
C VAL A 234 9.19 29.79 -10.06
N ASP A 235 8.33 28.79 -9.86
CA ASP A 235 7.52 28.63 -8.65
C ASP A 235 8.14 27.65 -7.66
N SER A 236 7.94 27.90 -6.37
CA SER A 236 8.53 27.11 -5.28
C SER A 236 7.43 26.51 -4.41
N ILE A 237 7.53 25.20 -4.22
CA ILE A 237 6.64 24.38 -3.42
C ILE A 237 7.46 23.75 -2.31
N ARG A 238 6.95 23.81 -1.08
CA ARG A 238 7.53 23.12 0.08
C ARG A 238 6.42 22.61 0.99
N GLY A 239 6.56 21.41 1.56
CA GLY A 239 5.69 20.97 2.64
C GLY A 239 5.84 21.82 3.90
N VAL A 240 4.75 22.17 4.57
CA VAL A 240 4.76 23.08 5.73
C VAL A 240 5.54 22.48 6.91
N LYS A 241 5.46 21.15 7.07
CA LYS A 241 6.08 20.37 8.16
C LYS A 241 7.20 19.47 7.63
N GLN A 242 7.95 18.87 8.55
CA GLN A 242 8.90 17.81 8.24
C GLN A 242 8.22 16.66 7.48
N LEU A 243 8.93 16.09 6.51
CA LEU A 243 8.50 14.91 5.78
C LEU A 243 8.39 13.73 6.77
N PRO A 244 7.23 13.05 6.86
CA PRO A 244 7.07 11.97 7.83
C PRO A 244 7.96 10.77 7.49
N VAL A 245 8.36 10.02 8.52
CA VAL A 245 9.01 8.73 8.36
C VAL A 245 7.99 7.72 7.85
N LEU A 246 8.35 6.95 6.84
CA LEU A 246 7.47 5.96 6.21
C LEU A 246 7.08 4.87 7.21
N SER A 247 5.84 4.38 7.14
CA SER A 247 5.40 3.28 8.00
C SER A 247 6.23 2.00 7.81
N CYS A 248 6.63 1.70 6.57
CA CYS A 248 7.47 0.54 6.26
C CYS A 248 8.89 0.68 6.85
N ALA A 249 9.45 1.89 6.88
CA ALA A 249 10.71 2.13 7.57
C ALA A 249 10.55 1.99 9.09
N ARG A 250 9.51 2.59 9.68
CA ARG A 250 9.23 2.51 11.13
C ARG A 250 9.01 1.09 11.62
N ALA A 251 8.34 0.26 10.82
CA ALA A 251 8.12 -1.16 11.15
C ALA A 251 9.42 -1.97 11.20
N LEU A 252 10.50 -1.46 10.60
CA LEU A 252 11.85 -2.03 10.61
C LEU A 252 12.81 -1.25 11.51
N ASP A 253 12.30 -0.35 12.35
CA ASP A 253 13.10 0.55 13.20
C ASP A 253 14.10 1.41 12.41
N LYS A 254 13.76 1.79 11.17
CA LYS A 254 14.56 2.69 10.31
C LYS A 254 13.94 4.08 10.23
N MET A 255 14.79 5.10 10.06
CA MET A 255 14.38 6.50 9.94
C MET A 255 14.45 7.00 8.50
N ILE A 256 13.64 6.38 7.62
CA ILE A 256 13.58 6.73 6.20
C ILE A 256 12.29 7.48 5.86
N SER A 257 12.43 8.61 5.18
CA SER A 257 11.35 9.41 4.60
C SER A 257 11.47 9.44 3.09
N TYR A 258 10.34 9.45 2.36
CA TYR A 258 10.34 9.44 0.89
C TYR A 258 9.07 10.07 0.33
N TYR A 259 9.17 10.71 -0.83
CA TYR A 259 8.05 11.20 -1.62
C TYR A 259 8.38 11.15 -3.11
N GLU A 260 7.36 11.20 -3.95
CA GLU A 260 7.49 11.21 -5.41
C GLU A 260 6.80 12.42 -6.03
N VAL A 261 7.35 12.88 -7.14
CA VAL A 261 6.85 13.99 -7.94
C VAL A 261 6.80 13.55 -9.39
N SER A 262 5.60 13.41 -9.93
CA SER A 262 5.41 13.25 -11.36
C SER A 262 5.30 14.62 -11.99
N LEU A 263 6.24 14.98 -12.88
CA LEU A 263 6.38 16.34 -13.38
C LEU A 263 6.20 16.40 -14.89
N GLU A 264 5.43 17.38 -15.34
CA GLU A 264 5.31 17.79 -16.73
C GLU A 264 5.91 19.20 -16.88
N GLY A 265 7.01 19.32 -17.63
CA GLY A 265 7.80 20.55 -17.69
C GLY A 265 9.20 20.35 -17.11
N SER A 266 9.79 21.40 -16.54
CA SER A 266 11.16 21.35 -15.99
C SER A 266 11.22 21.88 -14.57
N GLY A 267 12.17 21.42 -13.77
CA GLY A 267 12.19 21.77 -12.35
C GLY A 267 13.33 21.16 -11.56
N SER A 268 13.20 21.24 -10.24
CA SER A 268 14.09 20.57 -9.29
C SER A 268 13.28 19.94 -8.16
N VAL A 269 13.65 18.74 -7.72
CA VAL A 269 13.01 18.00 -6.63
C VAL A 269 14.03 17.76 -5.52
N GLY A 270 13.65 17.92 -4.25
CA GLY A 270 14.56 17.65 -3.15
C GLY A 270 14.06 18.05 -1.77
N LEU A 271 14.99 18.26 -0.85
CA LEU A 271 14.70 18.56 0.56
C LEU A 271 15.18 19.94 0.93
N VAL A 272 14.41 20.59 1.81
CA VAL A 272 14.74 21.91 2.35
C VAL A 272 14.52 21.91 3.85
N SER A 273 15.40 22.57 4.59
CA SER A 273 15.29 22.65 6.04
C SER A 273 14.12 23.54 6.44
N VAL A 274 13.40 23.11 7.48
CA VAL A 274 12.27 23.82 8.10
C VAL A 274 12.48 24.03 9.60
N SER A 275 13.70 23.75 10.06
CA SER A 275 14.13 23.73 11.46
C SER A 275 13.94 25.09 12.15
N ASP A 276 14.04 26.19 11.39
CA ASP A 276 13.90 27.55 11.90
C ASP A 276 13.19 28.46 10.88
N ALA A 277 12.87 29.69 11.29
CA ALA A 277 12.15 30.64 10.45
C ALA A 277 12.93 31.08 9.21
N ALA A 278 14.26 31.21 9.30
CA ALA A 278 15.09 31.66 8.17
C ALA A 278 15.15 30.57 7.09
N THR A 279 15.42 29.32 7.48
CA THR A 279 15.45 28.19 6.54
C THR A 279 14.07 27.91 5.95
N ARG A 280 13.01 28.00 6.76
CA ARG A 280 11.61 27.84 6.31
C ARG A 280 11.16 28.87 5.27
N ASN A 281 11.67 30.10 5.34
CA ASN A 281 11.32 31.19 4.42
C ASN A 281 12.13 31.17 3.12
N ALA A 282 13.13 30.29 2.98
CA ALA A 282 13.90 30.17 1.74
C ALA A 282 13.09 29.55 0.58
N TYR A 283 12.09 28.72 0.89
CA TYR A 283 11.28 27.98 -0.09
C TYR A 283 9.79 27.94 0.27
N GLY A 284 8.96 27.81 -0.74
CA GLY A 284 7.50 27.83 -0.66
C GLY A 284 6.90 29.17 -1.09
N PHE A 285 5.83 29.61 -0.43
CA PHE A 285 5.12 30.83 -0.81
C PHE A 285 6.05 32.05 -0.84
N GLY A 286 6.18 32.67 -2.01
CA GLY A 286 6.99 33.87 -2.22
C GLY A 286 8.43 33.63 -2.67
N SER A 287 8.91 32.39 -2.66
CA SER A 287 10.23 32.03 -3.21
C SER A 287 10.14 31.75 -4.72
N GLY A 288 11.18 32.12 -5.46
CA GLY A 288 11.33 31.88 -6.90
C GLY A 288 12.58 31.06 -7.23
N GLU A 289 13.03 30.24 -6.29
CA GLU A 289 14.33 29.58 -6.37
C GLU A 289 14.21 28.08 -6.65
N HIS A 290 15.21 27.53 -7.34
CA HIS A 290 15.38 26.09 -7.43
C HIS A 290 15.93 25.50 -6.13
N VAL A 291 15.50 24.27 -5.82
CA VAL A 291 15.95 23.54 -4.62
C VAL A 291 17.45 23.32 -4.68
N GLY A 292 18.19 23.61 -3.60
CA GLY A 292 19.64 23.54 -3.56
C GLY A 292 20.37 24.88 -3.76
N TRP A 293 19.65 25.97 -4.10
CA TRP A 293 20.28 27.28 -4.33
C TRP A 293 20.29 28.21 -3.12
N LYS A 294 19.30 28.14 -2.22
CA LYS A 294 19.20 28.99 -1.02
C LYS A 294 19.01 28.17 0.24
N GLY A 295 19.34 28.76 1.39
CA GLY A 295 19.15 28.12 2.70
C GLY A 295 19.83 26.76 2.81
N VAL A 296 19.48 25.99 3.84
CA VAL A 296 19.91 24.59 3.93
C VAL A 296 18.99 23.74 3.05
N SER A 297 19.46 23.35 1.87
CA SER A 297 18.67 22.61 0.87
C SER A 297 19.50 21.72 -0.02
N TYR A 298 18.87 20.69 -0.58
CA TYR A 298 19.48 19.64 -1.40
C TYR A 298 18.50 19.28 -2.51
N GLY A 299 18.88 19.43 -3.78
CA GLY A 299 17.99 19.31 -4.92
C GLY A 299 18.62 18.59 -6.10
N TYR A 300 17.82 17.77 -6.78
CA TYR A 300 18.16 17.16 -8.05
C TYR A 300 17.48 17.93 -9.18
N HIS A 301 18.25 18.38 -10.16
CA HIS A 301 17.84 19.34 -11.19
C HIS A 301 17.54 18.64 -12.53
N GLY A 302 16.38 18.93 -13.12
CA GLY A 302 15.93 18.27 -14.34
C GLY A 302 16.68 18.69 -15.60
N ASN A 303 17.08 19.96 -15.70
CA ASN A 303 17.71 20.50 -16.91
C ASN A 303 19.05 19.82 -17.26
N ASN A 304 19.83 19.43 -16.26
CA ASN A 304 21.18 18.88 -16.45
C ASN A 304 21.43 17.57 -15.68
N GLY A 305 20.54 17.15 -14.78
CA GLY A 305 20.76 15.97 -13.94
C GLY A 305 21.77 16.19 -12.81
N ASP A 306 22.08 17.45 -12.49
CA ASP A 306 23.00 17.75 -11.39
C ASP A 306 22.30 17.64 -10.04
N PHE A 307 23.08 17.25 -9.04
CA PHE A 307 22.76 17.46 -7.64
C PHE A 307 23.31 18.80 -7.19
N ALA A 308 22.42 19.69 -6.74
CA ALA A 308 22.76 20.99 -6.18
C ALA A 308 22.41 21.04 -4.70
N PHE A 309 23.28 21.63 -3.88
CA PHE A 309 22.99 21.84 -2.46
C PHE A 309 23.49 23.20 -1.97
N ASN A 310 22.86 23.70 -0.91
CA ASN A 310 23.34 24.83 -0.14
C ASN A 310 23.26 24.44 1.34
N ASP A 311 24.33 24.66 2.09
CA ASP A 311 24.46 24.32 3.50
C ASP A 311 24.15 25.51 4.43
N GLY A 312 23.65 26.62 3.86
CA GLY A 312 23.35 27.87 4.56
C GLY A 312 24.53 28.83 4.65
N ASN A 313 25.75 28.45 4.27
CA ASN A 313 26.92 29.33 4.35
C ASN A 313 26.95 30.38 3.24
N LYS A 314 26.22 30.16 2.14
CA LYS A 314 26.08 31.12 1.04
C LYS A 314 24.66 31.66 0.97
N PRO A 315 24.47 32.98 0.77
CA PRO A 315 23.13 33.55 0.60
C PRO A 315 22.42 33.04 -0.66
N TYR A 316 23.18 32.60 -1.67
CA TYR A 316 22.68 32.08 -2.94
C TYR A 316 23.71 31.22 -3.68
N GLY A 317 23.26 30.38 -4.62
CA GLY A 317 24.08 29.77 -5.67
C GLY A 317 24.69 28.40 -5.34
N GLY A 318 24.56 27.92 -4.10
CA GLY A 318 24.91 26.55 -3.69
C GLY A 318 26.26 26.03 -4.18
N GLU A 319 26.37 24.70 -4.25
CA GLU A 319 27.36 23.92 -4.97
C GLU A 319 26.60 22.90 -5.82
N SER A 320 27.13 22.56 -6.99
CA SER A 320 26.49 21.63 -7.93
C SER A 320 27.51 20.64 -8.47
N SER A 321 27.08 19.40 -8.67
CA SER A 321 27.89 18.33 -9.24
C SER A 321 27.03 17.38 -10.07
N ALA A 322 27.61 16.80 -11.12
CA ALA A 322 26.98 15.74 -11.89
C ALA A 322 26.53 14.59 -10.98
N PHE A 323 25.31 14.10 -11.19
CA PHE A 323 24.71 13.09 -10.32
C PHE A 323 23.94 12.03 -11.10
N GLY A 324 22.93 12.44 -11.88
CA GLY A 324 22.05 11.55 -12.60
C GLY A 324 21.74 12.04 -14.02
N PRO A 325 20.86 11.34 -14.75
CA PRO A 325 20.41 11.80 -16.05
C PRO A 325 19.56 13.07 -15.95
N SER A 326 19.57 13.91 -16.99
CA SER A 326 18.57 14.97 -17.10
C SER A 326 17.15 14.38 -17.21
N TRP A 327 16.16 15.15 -16.77
CA TRP A 327 14.76 14.74 -16.73
C TRP A 327 13.82 15.94 -16.89
N GLY A 328 12.58 15.67 -17.29
CA GLY A 328 11.60 16.68 -17.64
C GLY A 328 11.87 17.26 -19.03
N ARG A 329 11.30 18.43 -19.30
CA ARG A 329 11.40 19.12 -20.58
C ARG A 329 12.77 19.79 -20.70
N THR A 330 13.64 19.20 -21.51
CA THR A 330 15.01 19.70 -21.73
C THR A 330 15.12 20.69 -22.90
N THR A 331 14.05 20.87 -23.69
CA THR A 331 14.02 21.80 -24.84
C THR A 331 12.92 22.87 -24.71
N THR A 332 13.18 24.06 -25.24
CA THR A 332 12.20 25.15 -25.32
C THR A 332 11.09 24.79 -26.31
N ARG A 333 9.83 24.97 -25.90
CA ARG A 333 8.63 24.78 -26.73
C ARG A 333 8.77 25.59 -28.03
N SER A 334 9.17 24.96 -29.13
CA SER A 334 9.04 25.55 -30.45
C SER A 334 7.58 25.43 -30.87
N ASP A 335 6.99 26.52 -31.36
CA ASP A 335 5.54 26.67 -31.63
C ASP A 335 4.93 25.65 -32.61
N ASN A 336 5.71 24.72 -33.18
CA ASN A 336 5.28 23.76 -34.20
C ASN A 336 5.62 22.29 -33.88
N GLN A 337 5.97 21.94 -32.64
CA GLN A 337 6.01 20.53 -32.22
C GLN A 337 4.72 20.19 -31.46
N ASP A 338 3.71 19.79 -32.23
CA ASP A 338 2.56 19.07 -31.71
C ASP A 338 3.04 17.85 -30.92
N ASN A 339 2.74 17.81 -29.63
CA ASN A 339 2.64 16.60 -28.80
C ASN A 339 3.65 15.48 -29.14
N ASP A 340 4.96 15.75 -29.13
CA ASP A 340 5.86 14.64 -28.83
C ASP A 340 5.61 14.32 -27.37
N GLY A 341 4.97 13.18 -27.10
CA GLY A 341 4.32 12.84 -25.85
C GLY A 341 5.25 12.99 -24.65
N SER A 342 5.31 14.21 -24.11
CA SER A 342 6.14 14.61 -22.97
C SER A 342 5.70 13.76 -21.80
N SER A 343 6.31 12.60 -21.70
CA SER A 343 5.93 11.57 -20.74
C SER A 343 6.24 12.14 -19.38
N MET A 344 5.20 12.33 -18.57
CA MET A 344 5.35 12.79 -17.20
C MET A 344 6.33 11.86 -16.48
N LEU A 345 7.51 12.38 -16.13
CA LEU A 345 8.54 11.60 -15.45
C LEU A 345 8.34 11.71 -13.95
N THR A 346 8.53 10.61 -13.25
CA THR A 346 8.36 10.56 -11.79
C THR A 346 9.73 10.54 -11.12
N VAL A 347 10.02 11.59 -10.37
CA VAL A 347 11.25 11.72 -9.57
C VAL A 347 10.90 11.45 -8.12
N GLY A 348 11.59 10.50 -7.50
CA GLY A 348 11.51 10.29 -6.07
C GLY A 348 12.67 10.94 -5.33
N CYS A 349 12.42 11.36 -4.10
CA CYS A 349 13.44 11.88 -3.20
C CYS A 349 13.21 11.31 -1.80
N GLY A 350 14.26 10.74 -1.23
CA GLY A 350 14.24 10.20 0.12
C GLY A 350 15.41 10.66 0.97
N LEU A 351 15.18 10.65 2.28
CA LEU A 351 16.17 10.89 3.32
C LEU A 351 16.27 9.62 4.16
N ASP A 352 17.46 9.07 4.25
CA ASP A 352 17.84 8.16 5.31
C ASP A 352 18.48 8.99 6.43
N ALA A 353 17.74 9.19 7.52
CA ALA A 353 18.20 9.98 8.66
C ALA A 353 19.17 9.21 9.57
N ASP A 354 19.27 7.88 9.42
CA ASP A 354 20.25 7.08 10.16
C ASP A 354 21.66 7.26 9.57
N THR A 355 21.74 7.38 8.24
CA THR A 355 23.01 7.62 7.52
C THR A 355 23.22 9.09 7.12
N PHE A 356 22.23 9.95 7.35
CA PHE A 356 22.19 11.35 6.89
C PHE A 356 22.43 11.48 5.37
N GLN A 357 21.88 10.56 4.59
CA GLN A 357 22.01 10.55 3.13
C GLN A 357 20.67 10.85 2.45
N ILE A 358 20.73 11.71 1.45
CA ILE A 358 19.63 11.92 0.51
C ILE A 358 19.84 11.02 -0.71
N PHE A 359 18.77 10.39 -1.18
CA PHE A 359 18.79 9.56 -2.39
C PHE A 359 17.64 9.95 -3.32
N PHE A 360 17.81 9.61 -4.59
CA PHE A 360 16.85 9.95 -5.63
C PHE A 360 16.52 8.75 -6.50
N THR A 361 15.32 8.76 -7.05
CA THR A 361 14.83 7.76 -7.99
C THR A 361 14.25 8.46 -9.22
N LEU A 362 14.23 7.76 -10.35
CA LEU A 362 13.61 8.22 -11.58
C LEU A 362 12.82 7.08 -12.20
N ASN A 363 11.53 7.31 -12.43
CA ASN A 363 10.59 6.34 -12.98
C ASN A 363 10.57 4.99 -12.24
N GLY A 364 10.72 5.02 -10.91
CA GLY A 364 10.72 3.82 -10.09
C GLY A 364 12.05 3.08 -10.02
N GLU A 365 13.13 3.65 -10.59
CA GLU A 365 14.49 3.10 -10.50
C GLU A 365 15.38 3.99 -9.62
N MET A 366 16.25 3.36 -8.82
CA MET A 366 17.22 4.08 -7.99
C MET A 366 18.28 4.76 -8.89
N ILE A 367 18.49 6.07 -8.71
CA ILE A 367 19.61 6.78 -9.34
C ILE A 367 20.86 6.64 -8.46
N GLY A 368 20.70 6.86 -7.16
CA GLY A 368 21.77 6.75 -6.17
C GLY A 368 21.56 7.68 -4.98
N SER A 369 22.53 7.64 -4.06
CA SER A 369 22.64 8.57 -2.94
C SER A 369 23.58 9.72 -3.28
N ALA A 370 23.22 10.95 -2.88
CA ALA A 370 24.10 12.08 -3.06
C ALA A 370 25.35 11.94 -2.18
N SER A 371 26.50 12.41 -2.70
CA SER A 371 27.78 12.35 -1.98
C SER A 371 27.83 13.26 -0.75
N LYS A 372 26.97 14.28 -0.69
CA LYS A 372 26.91 15.24 0.40
C LYS A 372 26.03 14.72 1.53
N THR A 373 26.61 14.60 2.72
CA THR A 373 25.87 14.34 3.96
C THR A 373 24.94 15.51 4.29
N VAL A 374 23.70 15.18 4.61
CA VAL A 374 22.67 16.12 5.03
C VAL A 374 22.97 16.61 6.44
N LEU A 375 22.96 17.93 6.64
CA LEU A 375 23.09 18.52 7.97
C LEU A 375 21.95 18.06 8.90
N PRO A 376 22.16 17.97 10.22
CA PRO A 376 21.07 17.67 11.15
C PRO A 376 19.97 18.73 11.10
N GLY A 377 18.71 18.30 11.09
CA GLY A 377 17.55 19.18 11.14
C GLY A 377 16.27 18.54 10.63
N ASP A 378 15.20 19.32 10.64
CA ASP A 378 13.91 18.94 10.09
C ASP A 378 13.84 19.32 8.61
N TYR A 379 13.52 18.35 7.76
CA TYR A 379 13.46 18.53 6.30
C TYR A 379 12.07 18.29 5.77
N ALA A 380 11.60 19.19 4.89
CA ALA A 380 10.36 19.03 4.15
C ALA A 380 10.64 18.68 2.69
N ALA A 381 9.72 17.93 2.07
CA ALA A 381 9.65 17.80 0.62
C ALA A 381 9.57 19.17 -0.05
N ALA A 382 10.33 19.35 -1.13
CA ALA A 382 10.36 20.57 -1.91
C ALA A 382 10.44 20.29 -3.41
N VAL A 383 9.79 21.16 -4.17
CA VAL A 383 9.75 21.12 -5.64
C VAL A 383 9.83 22.55 -6.15
N SER A 384 10.59 22.77 -7.22
CA SER A 384 10.53 24.02 -7.96
C SER A 384 10.10 23.73 -9.39
N LEU A 385 9.12 24.48 -9.89
CA LEU A 385 8.61 24.40 -11.26
C LEU A 385 9.19 25.57 -12.04
N HIS A 386 9.88 25.33 -13.15
CA HIS A 386 10.70 26.33 -13.80
C HIS A 386 9.90 27.34 -14.63
N ALA A 387 9.00 26.84 -15.48
CA ALA A 387 8.27 27.65 -16.45
C ALA A 387 6.78 27.79 -16.10
N PHE A 388 6.18 28.87 -16.59
CA PHE A 388 4.73 29.06 -16.50
C PHE A 388 4.00 27.91 -17.19
N GLY A 389 2.99 27.36 -16.51
CA GLY A 389 2.23 26.21 -17.00
C GLY A 389 2.89 24.86 -16.76
N ASP A 390 4.10 24.80 -16.19
CA ASP A 390 4.65 23.53 -15.69
C ASP A 390 3.76 22.98 -14.57
N GLU A 391 3.61 21.66 -14.54
CA GLU A 391 2.72 20.96 -13.61
C GLU A 391 3.45 19.86 -12.85
N ALA A 392 3.02 19.60 -11.62
CA ALA A 392 3.50 18.48 -10.83
C ALA A 392 2.35 17.79 -10.09
N VAL A 393 2.45 16.47 -9.99
CA VAL A 393 1.65 15.64 -9.09
C VAL A 393 2.56 15.11 -7.99
N ILE A 394 2.34 15.55 -6.76
CA ILE A 394 3.16 15.20 -5.60
C ILE A 394 2.47 14.11 -4.78
N ASN A 395 3.14 12.98 -4.61
CA ASN A 395 2.73 11.89 -3.73
C ASN A 395 3.62 11.86 -2.47
N VAL A 396 3.05 12.19 -1.32
CA VAL A 396 3.77 12.23 -0.02
C VAL A 396 3.43 11.00 0.83
N GLY A 397 3.05 9.89 0.19
CA GLY A 397 2.73 8.61 0.84
C GLY A 397 1.25 8.26 0.84
N SER A 398 0.37 9.16 0.41
CA SER A 398 -1.09 8.95 0.33
C SER A 398 -1.52 7.98 -0.77
N ALA A 399 -0.63 7.69 -1.73
CA ALA A 399 -0.82 6.66 -2.74
C ALA A 399 0.41 5.73 -2.85
N PRO A 400 0.27 4.54 -3.49
CA PRO A 400 1.41 3.71 -3.85
C PRO A 400 2.50 4.49 -4.60
N PHE A 401 3.75 4.21 -4.26
CA PHE A 401 4.90 4.77 -4.98
C PHE A 401 5.22 3.93 -6.21
N LEU A 402 5.84 4.55 -7.20
CA LEU A 402 6.36 3.86 -8.37
C LEU A 402 7.65 3.09 -8.03
N PHE A 403 8.52 3.69 -7.20
CA PHE A 403 9.68 3.02 -6.63
C PHE A 403 9.26 2.02 -5.56
N ASP A 404 9.91 0.84 -5.55
CA ASP A 404 9.67 -0.21 -4.56
C ASP A 404 10.35 0.15 -3.22
N ILE A 405 9.81 1.17 -2.55
CA ILE A 405 10.37 1.74 -1.31
C ILE A 405 10.35 0.73 -0.17
N GLU A 406 9.38 -0.20 -0.15
CA GLU A 406 9.34 -1.28 0.82
C GLU A 406 10.53 -2.23 0.66
N ALA A 407 10.89 -2.62 -0.58
CA ALA A 407 12.07 -3.43 -0.85
C ALA A 407 13.36 -2.71 -0.47
N PHE A 408 13.45 -1.41 -0.76
CA PHE A 408 14.58 -0.57 -0.33
C PHE A 408 14.71 -0.51 1.19
N CYS A 409 13.62 -0.29 1.92
CA CYS A 409 13.67 -0.26 3.38
C CYS A 409 14.03 -1.65 3.97
N ALA A 410 13.64 -2.73 3.31
CA ALA A 410 13.95 -4.09 3.74
C ALA A 410 15.37 -4.57 3.37
N SER A 411 16.09 -3.85 2.50
CA SER A 411 17.47 -4.21 2.20
C SER A 411 18.37 -4.00 3.43
N PRO A 412 19.39 -4.85 3.64
CA PRO A 412 20.28 -4.79 4.79
C PRO A 412 21.09 -3.49 4.86
#